data_AF-A0A924GR90-F1
#
_entry.id   AF-A0A924GR90-F1
#
_cell.length_a   1.000
_cell.length_b   1.000
_cell.length_c   1.000
_cell.angle_alpha   90.00
_cell.angle_beta   90.00
_cell.angle_gamma   90.00
#
_symmetry.space_group_name_H-M   'P 1'
#
loop_
_entity.id
_entity.type
_entity.pdbx_description
1 polymer ?
#
loop_
_entity_poly.entity_id
_entity_poly.type
_entity_poly.pdbx_seq_one_letter_code
_entity_poly.pdbx_strand_id
1 'polypeptide(L)'
;VLVSASPDVYLQFAAQQLGFDALICTNMAVEQGVLTGQMRTPNCHGKQKVVRLTQWLVEQDLPRDGITLHAYGDTAGDKPMLQLANYAWYRGKPWPHRRDR
;
A
#
# COMPACT_ATOMS: atom_id res chain seq x y z
N VAL A 1 2.77 6.53 4.93
CA VAL A 1 2.99 5.71 3.71
C VAL A 1 1.72 5.65 2.87
N LEU A 2 1.78 5.90 1.56
CA LEU A 2 0.70 5.67 0.61
C LEU A 2 0.87 4.29 -0.07
N VAL A 3 -0.17 3.45 -0.06
CA VAL A 3 -0.14 2.11 -0.68
C VAL A 3 -1.24 1.96 -1.74
N SER A 4 -0.90 1.89 -3.03
CA SER A 4 -1.88 1.97 -4.12
C SER A 4 -1.61 1.04 -5.29
N ALA A 5 -2.66 0.59 -5.98
CA ALA A 5 -2.55 -0.15 -7.24
C ALA A 5 -2.21 0.76 -8.43
N SER A 6 -2.37 2.07 -8.27
CA SER A 6 -2.05 3.07 -9.30
C SER A 6 -0.56 3.06 -9.68
N PRO A 7 -0.23 3.44 -10.92
CA PRO A 7 1.15 3.43 -11.41
C PRO A 7 2.00 4.55 -10.81
N ASP A 8 3.28 4.26 -10.64
CA ASP A 8 4.32 5.18 -10.15
C ASP A 8 4.46 6.46 -10.99
N VAL A 9 4.23 6.36 -12.30
CA VAL A 9 4.38 7.45 -13.30
C VAL A 9 3.80 8.79 -12.85
N TYR A 10 2.61 8.81 -12.25
CA TYR A 10 2.01 10.04 -11.70
C TYR A 10 1.95 10.03 -10.17
N LEU A 11 1.85 8.84 -9.57
CA LEU A 11 1.55 8.74 -8.16
C LEU A 11 2.72 9.18 -7.29
N GLN A 12 3.95 9.10 -7.80
CA GLN A 12 5.13 9.64 -7.12
C GLN A 12 4.98 11.15 -6.86
N PHE A 13 4.59 11.92 -7.88
CA PHE A 13 4.36 13.36 -7.74
C PHE A 13 3.20 13.67 -6.79
N ALA A 14 2.09 12.93 -6.92
CA ALA A 14 0.92 13.12 -6.06
C ALA A 14 1.24 12.80 -4.58
N ALA A 15 1.98 11.73 -4.31
CA ALA A 15 2.37 11.34 -2.97
C ALA A 15 3.23 12.43 -2.29
N GLN A 16 4.18 13.00 -3.02
CA GLN A 16 5.02 14.09 -2.55
C GLN A 16 4.21 15.36 -2.24
N GLN A 17 3.31 15.76 -3.16
CA GLN A 17 2.47 16.96 -2.94
C GLN A 17 1.51 16.81 -1.75
N LEU A 18 1.03 15.59 -1.49
CA LEU A 18 0.16 15.28 -0.36
C LEU A 18 0.93 15.07 0.96
N GLY A 19 2.27 15.16 0.94
CA GLY A 19 3.11 15.05 2.13
C GLY A 19 3.26 13.64 2.68
N PHE A 20 3.17 12.59 1.85
CA PHE A 20 3.48 11.23 2.28
C PHE A 20 4.98 10.99 2.36
N ASP A 21 5.46 10.42 3.47
CA ASP A 21 6.88 10.10 3.66
C ASP A 21 7.39 8.97 2.75
N ALA A 22 6.48 8.10 2.30
CA ALA A 22 6.81 6.95 1.47
C ALA A 22 5.64 6.53 0.57
N LEU A 23 5.99 5.95 -0.58
CA LEU A 23 5.07 5.45 -1.58
C LEU A 23 5.37 3.97 -1.90
N ILE A 24 4.33 3.15 -1.85
CA ILE A 24 4.32 1.76 -2.31
C ILE A 24 3.24 1.64 -3.37
N CYS A 25 3.63 1.43 -4.63
CA CYS A 25 2.67 1.38 -5.72
C CYS A 25 3.05 0.41 -6.84
N THR A 26 2.25 0.33 -7.91
CA THR A 26 2.57 -0.48 -9.08
C THR A 26 3.69 0.19 -9.86
N ASN A 27 4.82 -0.49 -10.05
CA ASN A 27 5.90 0.03 -10.88
C ASN A 27 5.73 -0.37 -12.34
N MET A 28 5.76 0.62 -13.23
CA MET A 28 5.71 0.41 -14.66
C MET A 28 7.11 0.11 -15.22
N ALA A 29 7.17 -0.69 -16.29
CA ALA A 29 8.42 -0.99 -16.98
C ALA A 29 8.76 0.15 -17.96
N VAL A 30 9.99 0.66 -17.83
CA VAL A 30 10.56 1.71 -18.66
C VAL A 30 11.78 1.16 -19.37
N GLU A 31 11.84 1.33 -20.68
CA GLU A 31 12.98 0.96 -21.52
C GLU A 31 13.43 2.20 -22.28
N GLN A 32 14.72 2.53 -22.19
CA GLN A 32 15.31 3.71 -22.85
C GLN A 32 14.56 5.02 -22.56
N GLY A 33 14.03 5.16 -21.34
CA GLY A 33 13.27 6.35 -20.91
C GLY A 33 11.81 6.38 -21.38
N VAL A 34 11.33 5.34 -22.05
CA VAL A 34 9.95 5.24 -22.56
C VAL A 34 9.18 4.16 -21.82
N LEU A 35 7.91 4.44 -21.50
CA LEU A 35 7.00 3.45 -20.93
C LEU A 35 6.70 2.35 -21.95
N THR A 36 6.94 1.10 -21.56
CA THR A 36 6.64 -0.09 -22.39
C THR A 36 5.16 -0.46 -22.41
N GLY A 37 4.37 0.12 -21.49
CA GLY A 37 2.98 -0.28 -21.22
C GLY A 37 2.85 -1.52 -20.32
N GLN A 38 3.95 -2.20 -20.00
CA GLN A 38 3.97 -3.36 -19.10
C GLN A 38 4.24 -2.95 -17.66
N MET A 39 3.80 -3.78 -16.71
CA MET A 39 4.17 -3.61 -15.31
C MET A 39 5.51 -4.30 -15.05
N ARG A 40 6.44 -3.60 -14.40
CA ARG A 40 7.72 -4.17 -13.96
C ARG A 40 7.56 -5.11 -12.77
N THR A 41 6.50 -4.92 -11.99
CA THR A 41 6.15 -5.72 -10.82
C THR A 41 4.70 -6.16 -10.93
N PRO A 42 4.23 -7.18 -10.18
CA PRO A 42 2.80 -7.47 -10.09
C PRO A 42 1.98 -6.23 -9.71
N ASN A 43 0.70 -6.18 -10.08
CA ASN A 43 -0.17 -5.08 -9.65
C ASN A 43 -0.23 -5.00 -8.12
N CYS A 44 -0.01 -3.81 -7.54
CA CYS A 44 -0.06 -3.54 -6.10
C CYS A 44 -1.51 -3.53 -5.57
N HIS A 45 -2.17 -4.68 -5.69
CA HIS A 45 -3.58 -4.89 -5.38
C HIS A 45 -3.78 -6.09 -4.45
N GLY A 46 -4.75 -5.99 -3.52
CA GLY A 46 -5.09 -7.10 -2.63
C GLY A 46 -3.90 -7.51 -1.75
N LYS A 47 -3.56 -8.80 -1.80
CA LYS A 47 -2.44 -9.37 -1.04
C LYS A 47 -1.09 -8.73 -1.37
N GLN A 48 -0.91 -8.20 -2.59
CA GLN A 48 0.34 -7.53 -2.96
C GLN A 48 0.57 -6.24 -2.16
N LYS A 49 -0.49 -5.56 -1.71
CA LYS A 49 -0.36 -4.42 -0.78
C LYS A 49 0.26 -4.86 0.54
N VAL A 50 -0.19 -6.01 1.09
CA VAL A 50 0.31 -6.58 2.35
C VAL A 50 1.76 -7.01 2.22
N VAL A 51 2.10 -7.74 1.15
CA VAL A 51 3.48 -8.22 0.91
C VAL A 51 4.44 -7.04 0.87
N ARG A 52 4.13 -6.01 0.08
CA ARG A 52 5.01 -4.85 -0.07
C ARG A 52 5.08 -3.98 1.18
N LEU A 53 3.96 -3.76 1.87
CA LEU A 53 3.97 -3.04 3.14
C LEU A 53 4.83 -3.78 4.18
N THR A 54 4.71 -5.10 4.27
CA THR A 54 5.51 -5.91 5.20
C THR A 54 6.99 -5.83 4.87
N GLN A 55 7.35 -5.95 3.58
CA GLN A 55 8.73 -5.80 3.13
C GLN A 55 9.28 -4.40 3.48
N TRP A 56 8.53 -3.34 3.17
CA TRP A 56 8.93 -1.98 3.48
C TRP A 56 9.14 -1.77 4.99
N LEU A 57 8.26 -2.31 5.84
CA LEU A 57 8.43 -2.24 7.30
C LEU A 57 9.72 -2.91 7.77
N VAL A 58 10.09 -4.07 7.21
CA VAL A 58 11.36 -4.74 7.50
C VAL A 58 12.55 -3.88 7.05
N GLU A 59 12.47 -3.30 5.85
CA GLU A 59 13.52 -2.41 5.32
C GLU A 59 13.71 -1.13 6.16
N GLN A 60 12.67 -0.69 6.87
CA GLN A 60 12.73 0.46 7.78
C GLN A 60 13.11 0.09 9.23
N ASP A 61 13.43 -1.18 9.52
CA ASP A 61 13.65 -1.69 10.89
C ASP A 61 12.46 -1.40 11.83
N LEU A 62 11.25 -1.52 11.30
CA LEU A 62 9.97 -1.31 12.00
C LEU A 62 9.27 -2.66 12.21
N PRO A 63 9.65 -3.45 13.24
CA PRO A 63 9.01 -4.74 13.49
C PRO A 63 7.52 -4.57 13.80
N ARG A 64 6.71 -5.54 13.37
CA ARG A 64 5.24 -5.44 13.46
C ARG A 64 4.74 -5.20 14.89
N ASP A 65 5.40 -5.79 15.89
CA ASP A 65 5.02 -5.67 17.30
C ASP A 65 5.47 -4.34 17.93
N GLY A 66 6.39 -3.62 17.27
CA GLY A 66 6.88 -2.31 17.70
C GLY A 66 6.09 -1.12 17.14
N ILE A 67 5.07 -1.38 16.31
CA ILE A 67 4.30 -0.32 15.65
C ILE A 67 2.80 -0.48 15.86
N THR A 68 2.11 0.66 15.84
CA THR A 68 0.65 0.70 15.71
C THR A 68 0.30 1.06 14.27
N LEU A 69 -0.29 0.10 13.55
CA LEU A 69 -0.69 0.29 12.15
C LEU A 69 -2.14 0.81 12.07
N HIS A 70 -2.29 2.04 11.56
CA HIS A 70 -3.57 2.62 11.16
C HIS A 70 -3.71 2.52 9.63
N ALA A 71 -4.78 1.91 9.13
CA ALA A 71 -4.98 1.73 7.70
C ALA A 71 -6.34 2.26 7.22
N TYR A 72 -6.33 2.87 6.03
CA TYR A 72 -7.51 3.47 5.41
C TYR A 72 -7.62 2.94 3.98
N GLY A 73 -8.83 2.57 3.57
CA GLY A 73 -9.08 2.08 2.22
C GLY A 73 -10.56 2.14 1.86
N ASP A 74 -10.87 1.94 0.59
CA ASP A 74 -12.21 2.13 0.04
C ASP A 74 -12.61 1.07 -1.00
N THR A 75 -11.65 0.27 -1.45
CA THR A 75 -11.83 -0.79 -2.44
C THR A 75 -11.70 -2.20 -1.85
N ALA A 76 -12.22 -3.20 -2.54
CA ALA A 76 -12.05 -4.61 -2.13
C ALA A 76 -10.56 -5.02 -2.06
N GLY A 77 -9.70 -4.38 -2.86
CA GLY A 77 -8.26 -4.58 -2.86
C GLY A 77 -7.55 -4.13 -1.58
N ASP A 78 -8.18 -3.31 -0.75
CA ASP A 78 -7.60 -2.83 0.52
C ASP A 78 -7.87 -3.79 1.68
N LYS A 79 -8.90 -4.62 1.58
CA LYS A 79 -9.35 -5.50 2.67
C LYS A 79 -8.22 -6.34 3.30
N PRO A 80 -7.28 -6.94 2.53
CA PRO A 80 -6.15 -7.65 3.13
C PRO A 80 -5.26 -6.78 4.01
N MET A 81 -5.01 -5.52 3.61
CA MET A 81 -4.23 -4.56 4.39
C MET A 81 -5.02 -4.06 5.62
N LEU A 82 -6.33 -3.82 5.46
CA LEU A 82 -7.19 -3.45 6.59
C LEU A 82 -7.26 -4.55 7.66
N GLN A 83 -7.22 -5.82 7.25
CA GLN A 83 -7.18 -6.96 8.18
C GLN A 83 -5.87 -7.04 8.99
N LEU A 84 -4.75 -6.56 8.44
CA LEU A 84 -3.43 -6.54 9.07
C LEU A 84 -3.27 -5.42 10.12
N ALA A 85 -4.01 -4.33 9.96
CA ALA A 85 -3.88 -3.13 10.77
C ALA A 85 -4.39 -3.33 12.21
N ASN A 86 -3.85 -2.56 13.16
CA ASN A 86 -4.41 -2.49 14.52
C ASN A 86 -5.74 -1.74 14.53
N TYR A 87 -5.81 -0.67 13.72
CA TYR A 87 -7.01 0.13 13.52
C TYR A 87 -7.21 0.35 12.03
N ALA A 88 -8.41 0.07 11.53
CA ALA A 88 -8.70 0.19 10.12
C ALA A 88 -10.02 0.92 9.86
N TRP A 89 -10.09 1.57 8.70
CA TRP A 89 -11.30 2.22 8.19
C TRP A 89 -11.54 1.82 6.75
N TYR A 90 -12.77 1.39 6.46
CA TYR A 90 -13.23 1.10 5.11
C TYR A 90 -14.33 2.08 4.72
N ARG A 91 -14.08 2.88 3.68
CA ARG A 91 -15.02 3.91 3.20
C ARG A 91 -15.45 4.86 4.32
N GLY A 92 -14.49 5.31 5.11
CA GLY A 92 -14.69 6.24 6.23
C GLY A 92 -15.35 5.63 7.47
N LYS A 93 -15.69 4.34 7.48
CA LYS A 93 -16.29 3.66 8.65
C LYS A 93 -15.28 2.73 9.31
N PRO A 94 -15.30 2.58 10.65
CA PRO A 94 -14.45 1.61 11.33
C PRO A 94 -14.58 0.20 10.71
N TRP A 95 -13.44 -0.41 10.40
CA TRP A 95 -13.38 -1.77 9.87
C TRP A 95 -13.57 -2.76 11.02
N PRO A 96 -14.50 -3.73 10.90
CA PRO A 96 -14.69 -4.72 11.94
C PRO A 96 -13.51 -5.70 11.91
N HIS A 97 -12.60 -5.57 12.88
CA HIS A 97 -11.72 -6.69 13.20
C HIS A 97 -12.61 -7.79 13.79
N ARG A 98 -12.65 -8.96 13.11
CA ARG A 98 -13.21 -10.15 13.75
C ARG A 98 -12.37 -10.39 15.00
N ARG A 99 -12.98 -10.19 16.17
CA ARG A 99 -12.42 -10.76 17.40
C ARG A 99 -12.47 -12.26 17.18
N ASP A 100 -11.30 -12.90 17.10
CA ASP A 100 -11.22 -14.35 17.12
C ASP A 100 -12.04 -14.83 18.33
N ARG A 101 -13.04 -15.68 18.05
CA ARG A 101 -13.76 -16.42 19.08
C ARG A 101 -13.03 -17.73 19.31
#